data_AF-A0A0K9NFT8-F1
#
_entry.id   AF-A0A0K9NFT8-F1
#
_cell.length_a   1.000
_cell.length_b   1.000
_cell.length_c   1.000
_cell.angle_alpha   90.00
_cell.angle_beta   90.00
_cell.angle_gamma   90.00
#
_symmetry.space_group_name_H-M   'P 1'
#
loop_
_entity.id
_entity.type
_entity.pdbx_description
1 polymer ?
#
loop_
_entity_poly.entity_id
_entity_poly.type
_entity_poly.pdbx_seq_one_letter_code
_entity_poly.pdbx_strand_id
1 'polypeptide(L)' 'MSVSFTDEDKDVMFEKGYEADESELGNVYYPKQGVVIPGKITVSYIEYPWISCFEVDGIEIEKEA' A
#
# COMPACT_ATOMS: atom_id res chain seq x y z
N MET A 1 -5.50 -3.61 8.10
CA MET A 1 -5.28 -2.52 7.13
C MET A 1 -6.36 -2.60 6.08
N SER A 2 -6.97 -1.47 5.70
CA SER A 2 -7.93 -1.41 4.60
C SER A 2 -7.21 -0.86 3.37
N VAL A 3 -7.26 -1.58 2.25
CA VAL A 3 -6.77 -1.09 0.96
C VAL A 3 -7.94 -0.42 0.25
N SER A 4 -7.74 0.81 -0.23
CA SER A 4 -8.72 1.54 -1.03
C SER A 4 -8.15 1.91 -2.38
N PHE A 5 -8.98 1.86 -3.41
CA PHE A 5 -8.62 2.35 -4.73
C PHE A 5 -8.83 3.86 -4.81
N THR A 6 -7.97 4.54 -5.55
CA THR A 6 -8.09 5.97 -5.85
C THR A 6 -7.85 6.20 -7.33
N ASP A 7 -8.66 7.08 -7.92
CA ASP A 7 -8.47 7.58 -9.28
C ASP A 7 -7.65 8.89 -9.30
N GLU A 8 -7.19 9.36 -8.14
CA GLU A 8 -6.40 10.59 -8.02
C GLU A 8 -4.94 10.37 -8.45
N ASP A 9 -4.35 11.42 -9.03
CA ASP A 9 -2.97 11.41 -9.50
C ASP A 9 -1.94 11.33 -8.37
N LYS A 10 -0.73 10.88 -8.71
CA LYS A 10 0.40 10.76 -7.77
C LYS A 10 0.69 12.06 -7.01
N ASP A 11 0.61 13.20 -7.69
CA ASP A 11 0.90 14.52 -7.11
C ASP A 11 -0.12 14.88 -6.02
N VAL A 12 -1.40 14.59 -6.24
CA VAL A 12 -2.48 14.83 -5.27
C VAL A 12 -2.29 13.97 -4.02
N MET A 13 -1.90 12.71 -4.22
CA MET A 13 -1.59 11.80 -3.10
C MET A 13 -0.35 12.24 -2.32
N PHE A 14 0.66 12.75 -3.01
CA PHE A 14 1.86 13.30 -2.37
C PHE A 14 1.55 14.52 -1.49
N GLU A 15 0.71 15.44 -1.98
CA GLU A 15 0.26 16.59 -1.19
C GLU A 15 -0.56 16.19 0.05
N LYS A 16 -1.30 15.08 -0.03
CA LYS A 16 -2.03 14.49 1.11
C LYS A 16 -1.15 13.75 2.11
N GLY A 17 0.17 13.67 1.86
CA GLY A 17 1.13 13.02 2.74
C GLY A 17 1.27 11.51 2.50
N TYR A 18 0.91 11.03 1.31
CA TYR A 18 1.17 9.66 0.89
C TYR A 18 2.39 9.58 -0.02
N GLU A 19 3.08 8.46 0.04
CA GLU A 19 4.16 8.10 -0.87
C GLU A 19 3.72 6.87 -1.69
N ALA A 20 4.32 6.68 -2.86
CA ALA A 20 3.89 5.67 -3.81
C ALA A 20 5.04 4.78 -4.26
N ASP A 21 4.84 3.46 -4.20
CA ASP A 21 5.72 2.48 -4.83
C ASP A 21 5.08 1.92 -6.12
N GLU A 22 5.89 1.79 -7.17
CA GLU A 22 5.42 1.20 -8.43
C GLU A 22 5.41 -0.33 -8.34
N SER A 23 4.24 -0.93 -8.56
CA SER A 23 4.05 -2.38 -8.64
C SER A 23 3.48 -2.77 -10.00
N GLU A 24 3.63 -4.05 -10.38
CA GLU A 24 3.11 -4.60 -11.64
C GLU A 24 1.59 -4.46 -11.78
N LEU A 25 0.88 -4.37 -10.66
CA LEU A 25 -0.58 -4.23 -10.60
C LEU A 25 -1.05 -2.76 -10.52
N GLY A 26 -0.13 -1.81 -10.29
CA GLY A 26 -0.46 -0.40 -10.07
C GLY A 26 0.41 0.26 -9.00
N ASN A 27 0.19 1.55 -8.76
CA ASN A 27 0.91 2.28 -7.71
C ASN A 27 0.31 1.97 -6.34
N VAL A 28 1.17 1.71 -5.37
CA VAL A 28 0.79 1.42 -3.99
C VAL A 28 1.04 2.65 -3.14
N TYR A 29 -0.04 3.30 -2.71
CA TYR A 29 0.05 4.48 -1.86
C TYR A 29 0.07 4.11 -0.38
N TYR A 30 1.03 4.64 0.37
CA TYR A 30 1.17 4.45 1.80
C TYR A 30 1.44 5.79 2.51
N PRO A 31 1.02 5.95 3.78
CA PRO A 31 1.30 7.17 4.53
C PRO A 31 2.81 7.40 4.66
N LYS A 32 3.27 8.64 4.49
CA LYS A 32 4.71 8.99 4.64
C LYS A 32 5.22 8.85 6.08
N GLN A 33 4.32 8.85 7.06
CA GLN A 33 4.64 8.78 8.48
C GLN A 33 3.82 7.68 9.15
N GLY A 34 4.36 7.07 10.21
CA GLY A 34 3.68 6.02 10.96
C GLY A 34 3.75 4.64 10.29
N VAL A 35 4.62 4.47 9.29
CA VAL A 35 4.89 3.17 8.65
C VAL A 35 6.38 2.91 8.57
N VAL A 36 6.76 1.66 8.81
CA VAL A 36 8.11 1.14 8.61
C VAL A 36 8.11 0.31 7.32
N ILE A 37 9.10 0.53 6.48
CA ILE A 37 9.31 -0.22 5.25
C ILE A 37 10.57 -1.08 5.44
N PRO A 38 10.45 -2.28 6.05
CA PRO A 38 11.61 -3.14 6.32
C PRO A 38 12.19 -3.76 5.04
N GLY A 39 11.46 -3.70 3.93
CA GLY A 39 11.86 -4.30 2.66
C GLY A 39 11.08 -3.72 1.48
N LYS A 40 11.10 -4.39 0.33
CA LYS A 40 10.37 -3.93 -0.85
C LYS A 40 8.87 -4.16 -0.67
N ILE A 41 8.06 -3.12 -0.83
CA ILE A 41 6.60 -3.23 -0.81
C ILE A 41 6.17 -4.07 -2.01
N THR A 42 5.43 -5.14 -1.74
CA THR A 42 4.93 -6.06 -2.77
C THR A 42 3.45 -6.29 -2.55
N VAL A 43 2.66 -6.18 -3.62
CA VAL A 43 1.23 -6.47 -3.60
C VAL A 43 0.98 -7.71 -4.45
N SER A 44 0.42 -8.74 -3.82
CA SER A 44 0.10 -10.02 -4.45
C SER A 44 -1.41 -10.19 -4.50
N TYR A 45 -1.96 -10.49 -5.67
CA TYR A 45 -3.37 -10.88 -5.80
C TYR A 45 -3.49 -12.39 -5.56
N ILE A 46 -4.25 -12.78 -4.53
CA ILE A 46 -4.43 -14.17 -4.13
C ILE A 46 -5.91 -14.56 -4.27
N GLU A 47 -6.14 -15.70 -4.93
CA GLU A 47 -7.46 -16.28 -5.11
C GLU A 47 -7.62 -17.53 -4.22
N TYR A 48 -8.47 -17.42 -3.21
CA TYR A 48 -8.93 -18.54 -2.41
C TYR A 48 -10.27 -19.05 -2.94
N PRO A 49 -10.67 -20.30 -2.61
CA PRO A 49 -11.91 -20.88 -3.13
C PRO A 49 -13.21 -20.10 -2.86
N TRP A 50 -13.18 -19.16 -1.91
CA TRP A 50 -14.35 -18.41 -1.44
C TRP A 50 -14.17 -16.88 -1.49
N ILE A 51 -12.96 -16.40 -1.78
CA ILE A 51 -12.61 -14.98 -1.74
C ILE A 51 -11.35 -14.73 -2.56
N SER A 52 -11.31 -13.61 -3.27
CA SER A 52 -10.07 -13.05 -3.79
C SER A 52 -9.69 -11.81 -2.98
N CYS A 53 -8.40 -11.68 -2.68
CA CYS A 53 -7.88 -10.57 -1.91
C CYS A 53 -6.48 -10.16 -2.37
N PHE A 54 -6.11 -8.93 -2.04
CA PHE A 54 -4.75 -8.45 -2.19
C PHE A 54 -4.02 -8.59 -0.85
N GLU A 55 -2.89 -9.27 -0.87
CA GLU A 55 -1.97 -9.34 0.26
C GLU A 55 -0.81 -8.37 0.00
N VAL A 56 -0.44 -7.61 1.02
CA VAL A 56 0.62 -6.61 0.97
C VAL A 56 1.71 -7.00 1.93
N ASP A 57 2.92 -7.16 1.41
CA ASP A 57 4.12 -7.48 2.18
C ASP A 57 5.13 -6.33 2.10
N GLY A 58 6.02 -6.26 3.09
CA GLY A 58 7.12 -5.29 3.11
C GLY A 58 6.76 -3.91 3.67
N ILE A 59 5.57 -3.75 4.27
CA ILE A 59 5.16 -2.56 5.01
C ILE A 59 4.57 -2.94 6.37
N GLU A 60 5.00 -2.24 7.41
CA GLU A 60 4.52 -2.38 8.77
C GLU A 60 4.06 -1.02 9.29
N ILE A 61 3.09 -0.99 10.21
CA ILE A 61 2.68 0.27 10.87
C ILE A 61 3.60 0.46 12.07
N GLU A 62 4.18 1.66 12.23
CA GLU A 62 4.85 2.05 13.46
C GLU A 62 3.82 2.02 14.60
N LYS A 63 3.93 1.05 15.49
CA LYS A 63 3.13 1.06 16.72
C LYS A 63 3.69 2.16 17.61
N GLU A 64 2.94 3.24 17.79
CA GLU A 64 3.19 4.14 18.92
C GLU A 64 3.15 3.29 20.21
N ALA A 65 4.24 3.38 20.98
CA ALA A 65 4.46 2.63 22.21
C ALA A 65 3.68 3.23 23.40
#